data_AF-Q2SFD6-F1
#
_entry.id   AF-Q2SFD6-F1
#
_cell.length_a   1.000
_cell.length_b   1.000
_cell.length_c   1.000
_cell.angle_alpha   90.00
_cell.angle_beta   90.00
_cell.angle_gamma   90.00
#
_symmetry.space_group_name_H-M   'P 1'
#
loop_
_entity.id
_entity.type
_entity.pdbx_description
1 polymer ?
#
loop_
_entity_poly.entity_id
_entity_poly.type
_entity_poly.pdbx_seq_one_letter_code
_entity_poly.pdbx_strand_id
1 'polypeptide(L)'
;MNIEEQEKIIGLLGSMAMYNDKGIHWTDASPEKAAQVRDGFRKAIDNLIAEIGQDNIPEQVLTLLRSDKVLVDGQGSAYTEARRLFKSLNA
;
A
#
# COMPACT_ATOMS: atom_id res chain seq x y z
N MET A 1 3.25 -14.45 8.90
CA MET A 1 2.11 -13.80 8.23
C MET A 1 1.29 -14.82 7.46
N ASN A 2 -0.03 -14.82 7.61
CA ASN A 2 -0.95 -15.68 6.87
C ASN A 2 -1.33 -15.07 5.49
N ILE A 3 -2.05 -15.82 4.66
CA ILE A 3 -2.42 -15.37 3.31
C ILE A 3 -3.39 -14.18 3.35
N GLU A 4 -4.32 -14.15 4.31
CA GLU A 4 -5.30 -13.07 4.44
C GLU A 4 -4.63 -11.72 4.71
N GLU A 5 -3.64 -11.70 5.60
CA GLU A 5 -2.82 -10.52 5.91
C GLU A 5 -2.03 -10.03 4.68
N GLN A 6 -1.48 -10.95 3.88
CA GLN A 6 -0.80 -10.61 2.63
C GLN A 6 -1.78 -9.96 1.64
N GLU A 7 -2.98 -10.52 1.48
CA GLU A 7 -4.02 -9.98 0.62
C GLU A 7 -4.54 -8.62 1.11
N LYS A 8 -4.64 -8.40 2.43
CA LYS A 8 -4.96 -7.07 2.99
C LYS A 8 -3.92 -6.03 2.56
N ILE A 9 -2.62 -6.35 2.68
CA ILE A 9 -1.52 -5.46 2.26
C ILE A 9 -1.61 -5.19 0.75
N ILE A 10 -1.74 -6.23 -0.05
CA ILE A 10 -1.81 -6.15 -1.51
C ILE A 10 -3.03 -5.32 -1.94
N GLY A 11 -4.20 -5.57 -1.34
CA GLY A 11 -5.43 -4.85 -1.64
C GLY A 11 -5.35 -3.36 -1.33
N LEU A 12 -4.72 -3.00 -0.20
CA LEU A 12 -4.51 -1.61 0.17
C LEU A 12 -3.60 -0.88 -0.84
N LEU A 13 -2.47 -1.49 -1.21
CA LEU A 13 -1.55 -0.95 -2.22
C LEU A 13 -2.21 -0.83 -3.59
N GLY A 14 -3.02 -1.81 -3.99
CA GLY A 14 -3.78 -1.77 -5.24
C GLY A 14 -4.83 -0.66 -5.27
N SER A 15 -5.54 -0.46 -4.16
CA SER A 15 -6.57 0.58 -4.03
C SER A 15 -5.96 1.98 -4.13
N MET A 16 -4.81 2.18 -3.48
CA MET A 16 -4.07 3.44 -3.54
C MET A 16 -3.50 3.69 -4.94
N ALA A 17 -2.97 2.67 -5.61
CA ALA A 17 -2.51 2.77 -6.99
C ALA A 17 -3.65 3.20 -7.94
N MET A 18 -4.82 2.58 -7.81
CA MET A 18 -6.02 2.95 -8.57
C MET A 18 -6.46 4.39 -8.27
N TYR A 19 -6.40 4.80 -7.01
CA TYR A 19 -6.74 6.17 -6.63
C TYR A 19 -5.79 7.20 -7.27
N ASN A 20 -4.48 6.96 -7.22
CA ASN A 20 -3.48 7.85 -7.80
C ASN A 20 -3.51 7.88 -9.33
N ASP A 21 -3.80 6.75 -9.99
CA ASP A 21 -3.90 6.66 -11.45
C ASP A 21 -5.17 7.37 -11.97
N LYS A 22 -6.33 7.01 -11.41
CA LYS A 22 -7.62 7.39 -11.97
C LYS A 22 -8.53 8.07 -10.98
N GLY A 23 -8.47 7.70 -9.70
CA GLY A 23 -9.34 8.25 -8.66
C GLY A 23 -9.27 9.77 -8.56
N ILE A 24 -8.07 10.36 -8.66
CA ILE A 24 -7.89 11.82 -8.68
C ILE A 24 -8.68 12.44 -9.84
N HIS A 25 -8.55 11.89 -11.04
CA HIS A 25 -9.24 12.41 -12.24
C HIS A 25 -10.75 12.14 -12.22
N TRP A 26 -11.18 10.96 -11.80
CA TRP A 26 -12.59 10.58 -11.75
C TRP A 26 -13.41 11.36 -10.73
N THR A 27 -12.75 11.84 -9.69
CA THR A 27 -13.40 12.62 -8.62
C THR A 27 -13.13 14.11 -8.71
N ASP A 28 -12.40 14.55 -9.75
CA ASP A 28 -11.91 15.92 -9.90
C ASP A 28 -11.27 16.45 -8.59
N ALA A 29 -10.47 15.59 -7.95
CA ALA A 29 -9.91 15.90 -6.65
C ALA A 29 -8.88 17.03 -6.76
N SER A 30 -9.10 18.10 -5.99
CA SER A 30 -8.09 19.14 -5.83
C SER A 30 -6.79 18.57 -5.26
N PRO A 31 -5.65 19.24 -5.43
CA PRO A 31 -4.39 18.82 -4.82
C PRO A 31 -4.49 18.60 -3.30
N GLU A 32 -5.22 19.46 -2.60
CA GLU A 32 -5.45 19.34 -1.15
C GLU A 32 -6.28 18.10 -0.82
N LYS A 33 -7.32 17.81 -1.62
CA LYS A 33 -8.14 16.61 -1.44
C LYS A 33 -7.34 15.34 -1.71
N ALA A 34 -6.50 15.34 -2.76
CA ALA A 34 -5.61 14.24 -3.06
C ALA A 34 -4.62 13.98 -1.92
N ALA A 35 -4.04 15.04 -1.33
CA ALA A 35 -3.19 14.93 -0.15
C ALA A 35 -3.94 14.32 1.04
N GLN A 36 -5.16 14.77 1.33
CA GLN A 36 -5.97 14.21 2.41
C GLN A 36 -6.27 12.71 2.23
N VAL A 37 -6.54 12.27 1.01
CA VAL A 37 -6.79 10.84 0.73
C VAL A 37 -5.51 10.03 0.90
N ARG A 38 -4.37 10.54 0.45
CA ARG A 38 -3.05 9.91 0.66
C ARG A 38 -2.69 9.80 2.14
N ASP A 39 -3.00 10.83 2.94
CA ASP A 39 -2.85 10.75 4.40
C ASP A 39 -3.75 9.67 5.01
N GLY A 40 -4.96 9.49 4.46
CA GLY A 40 -5.84 8.37 4.79
C GLY A 40 -5.20 7.01 4.51
N PHE A 41 -4.58 6.84 3.34
CA PHE A 41 -3.84 5.63 2.99
C PHE A 41 -2.62 5.41 3.90
N ARG A 42 -1.86 6.46 4.24
CA ARG A 42 -0.74 6.36 5.19
C ARG A 42 -1.22 5.81 6.54
N LYS A 43 -2.29 6.39 7.11
CA LYS A 43 -2.87 5.91 8.37
C LYS A 43 -3.37 4.47 8.26
N ALA A 44 -3.99 4.10 7.14
CA ALA A 44 -4.43 2.72 6.92
C ALA A 44 -3.25 1.74 6.86
N ILE A 45 -2.14 2.10 6.22
CA ILE A 45 -0.90 1.31 6.20
C ILE A 45 -0.35 1.17 7.62
N ASP A 46 -0.23 2.27 8.35
CA ASP A 46 0.33 2.26 9.71
C ASP A 46 -0.52 1.42 10.66
N ASN A 47 -1.85 1.52 10.56
CA ASN A 47 -2.79 0.69 11.31
C ASN A 47 -2.65 -0.79 10.94
N LEU A 48 -2.52 -1.12 9.66
CA LEU A 48 -2.35 -2.50 9.21
C LEU A 48 -1.02 -3.10 9.70
N ILE A 49 0.05 -2.31 9.69
CA ILE A 49 1.35 -2.69 10.27
C ILE A 49 1.21 -2.95 11.78
N ALA A 50 0.47 -2.11 12.50
CA ALA A 50 0.24 -2.29 13.93
C ALA A 50 -0.64 -3.51 14.25
N GLU A 51 -1.69 -3.76 13.45
CA GLU A 51 -2.58 -4.93 13.58
C GLU A 51 -1.83 -6.24 13.37
N ILE A 52 -1.03 -6.33 12.31
CA ILE A 52 -0.24 -7.53 11.98
C ILE A 52 0.94 -7.69 12.95
N GLY A 53 1.49 -6.57 13.43
CA GLY A 53 2.73 -6.53 14.20
C GLY A 53 3.96 -6.49 13.28
N GLN A 54 4.86 -5.53 13.51
CA GLN A 54 6.02 -5.28 12.64
C GLN A 54 6.92 -6.50 12.48
N ASP A 55 7.12 -7.27 13.55
CA ASP A 55 7.97 -8.47 13.56
C ASP A 55 7.39 -9.63 12.73
N ASN A 56 6.09 -9.56 12.42
CA ASN A 56 5.41 -10.56 11.57
C ASN A 56 5.46 -10.19 10.08
N ILE A 57 5.94 -8.99 9.74
CA ILE A 57 6.05 -8.50 8.37
C ILE A 57 7.50 -8.67 7.88
N PRO A 58 7.72 -9.33 6.74
CA PRO A 58 9.05 -9.42 6.13
C PRO A 58 9.67 -8.03 5.97
N GLU A 59 10.93 -7.88 6.36
CA GLU A 59 11.63 -6.58 6.40
C GLU A 59 11.56 -5.82 5.07
N GLN A 60 11.68 -6.53 3.95
CA GLN A 60 11.60 -5.93 2.61
C GLN A 60 10.21 -5.35 2.31
N VAL A 61 9.15 -6.04 2.75
CA VAL A 61 7.76 -5.55 2.63
C VAL A 61 7.52 -4.39 3.59
N LEU A 62 8.02 -4.48 4.82
CA LEU A 62 7.90 -3.39 5.80
C LEU A 62 8.59 -2.11 5.31
N THR A 63 9.78 -2.27 4.71
CA THR A 63 10.54 -1.17 4.10
C THR A 63 9.77 -0.54 2.94
N LEU A 64 9.16 -1.37 2.09
CA LEU A 64 8.29 -0.90 1.01
C LEU A 64 7.11 -0.08 1.57
N LEU A 65 6.40 -0.61 2.56
CA LEU A 65 5.22 0.04 3.15
C LEU A 65 5.55 1.37 3.83
N ARG A 66 6.73 1.50 4.45
CA ARG A 66 7.21 2.73 5.09
C ARG A 66 7.70 3.78 4.10
N SER A 67 7.90 3.43 2.84
CA SER A 67 8.33 4.38 1.81
C SER A 67 7.23 5.40 1.51
N ASP A 68 7.59 6.67 1.33
CA ASP A 68 6.65 7.68 0.86
C ASP A 68 6.30 7.53 -0.62
N LYS A 69 7.13 6.78 -1.39
CA LYS A 69 6.87 6.50 -2.81
C LYS A 69 5.58 5.70 -3.00
N VAL A 70 5.19 4.90 -2.01
CA VAL A 70 3.92 4.17 -1.98
C VAL A 70 2.76 5.16 -2.13
N LEU A 71 2.74 6.27 -1.38
CA LEU A 71 1.62 7.21 -1.35
C LEU A 71 1.33 7.90 -2.69
N VAL A 72 2.31 7.96 -3.58
CA VAL A 72 2.19 8.58 -4.91
C VAL A 72 2.28 7.56 -6.05
N ASP A 73 2.35 6.26 -5.75
CA ASP A 73 2.36 5.20 -6.76
C ASP A 73 1.01 5.20 -7.48
N GLY A 74 1.02 5.54 -8.76
CA GLY A 74 -0.13 5.44 -9.67
C GLY A 74 0.01 4.32 -10.70
N GLN A 75 1.07 3.51 -10.63
CA GLN A 75 1.31 2.44 -11.61
C GLN A 75 1.14 1.04 -11.00
N GLY A 76 0.90 0.96 -9.70
CA GLY A 76 0.85 -0.32 -8.99
C GLY A 76 2.23 -0.98 -8.89
N SER A 77 3.29 -0.19 -8.90
CA SER A 77 4.66 -0.69 -8.71
C SER A 77 4.83 -1.29 -7.31
N ALA A 78 4.31 -0.62 -6.28
CA ALA A 78 4.34 -1.13 -4.91
C ALA A 78 3.49 -2.38 -4.75
N TYR A 79 2.31 -2.42 -5.38
CA TYR A 79 1.46 -3.61 -5.44
C TYR A 79 2.21 -4.81 -6.05
N THR A 80 2.85 -4.59 -7.20
CA THR A 80 3.55 -5.64 -7.94
C THR A 80 4.76 -6.15 -7.16
N GLU A 81 5.51 -5.22 -6.56
CA GLU A 81 6.66 -5.55 -5.74
C GLU A 81 6.27 -6.32 -4.48
N ALA A 82 5.23 -5.91 -3.76
CA ALA A 82 4.73 -6.65 -2.60
C ALA A 82 4.34 -8.09 -2.96
N ARG A 83 3.63 -8.29 -4.09
CA ARG A 83 3.30 -9.65 -4.58
C ARG A 83 4.54 -10.47 -4.90
N ARG A 84 5.56 -9.86 -5.52
CA ARG A 84 6.83 -10.53 -5.83
C ARG A 84 7.54 -10.97 -4.55
N LEU A 85 7.62 -10.08 -3.57
CA LEU A 85 8.24 -10.32 -2.26
C LEU A 85 7.53 -11.47 -1.53
N PHE A 86 6.21 -11.44 -1.42
CA PHE A 86 5.44 -12.52 -0.78
C PHE A 86 5.60 -13.85 -1.50
N LYS A 87 5.61 -13.87 -2.83
CA LYS A 87 5.87 -15.11 -3.59
C LYS A 87 7.25 -15.68 -3.32
N SER A 88 8.28 -14.83 -3.24
CA SER A 88 9.66 -15.28 -3.01
C SER A 88 9.92 -15.86 -1.62
N LEU A 89 9.05 -15.55 -0.65
CA LEU A 89 9.14 -16.07 0.72
C LEU A 89 8.40 -17.41 0.92
N ASN A 90 7.51 -17.74 -0.02
CA ASN A 90 6.76 -19.00 -0.03
C ASN A 90 7.34 -20.02 -1.04
N ALA A 91 8.44 -19.68 -1.71
CA ALA A 91 9.17 -20.53 -2.66
C ALA A 91 10.31 -21.26 -1.95
#